data_AF-W4QA85-F1
#
_entry.id   AF-W4QA85-F1
#
_cell.length_a   1.000
_cell.length_b   1.000
_cell.length_c   1.000
_cell.angle_alpha   90.00
_cell.angle_beta   90.00
_cell.angle_gamma   90.00
#
_symmetry.space_group_name_H-M   'P 1'
#
loop_
_entity.id
_entity.type
_entity.pdbx_description
1 polymer ?
#
loop_
_entity_poly.entity_id
_entity_poly.type
_entity_poly.pdbx_seq_one_letter_code
_entity_poly.pdbx_strand_id
1 'polypeptide(L)'
;MFFNPITIMSICTIIVLITIFITYKHIKKMIEHLHNEITDLKEPFSFVQSEIQKNLQEERRTHVLIMLYRLREAVGKQQEQLHPRYIEQLPTSHGLSEDELSRLFSGEAALIIDQYWSSYRSYVEKYWLTDSRQIKTIFQGKNNDLNTELGQLHFDSKKLVIHFDRMLNKLNSLT
;
A
#
# COMPACT_ATOMS: atom_id res chain seq x y z
N MET A 1 27.34 80.46 -21.47
CA MET A 1 27.65 79.17 -22.13
C MET A 1 26.35 78.39 -22.18
N PHE A 2 25.60 78.48 -23.28
CA PHE A 2 24.32 77.76 -23.42
C PHE A 2 24.63 76.34 -23.88
N PHE A 3 24.32 75.35 -23.05
CA PHE A 3 24.39 73.95 -23.47
C PHE A 3 23.34 73.70 -24.54
N ASN A 4 23.74 73.05 -25.63
CA ASN A 4 22.86 72.78 -26.76
C ASN A 4 21.80 71.76 -26.32
N PRO A 5 20.48 72.02 -26.49
CA PRO A 5 19.42 71.10 -26.03
C PRO A 5 19.61 69.66 -26.56
N ILE A 6 20.21 69.51 -27.73
CA ILE A 6 20.55 68.21 -28.33
C ILE A 6 21.54 67.43 -27.45
N THR A 7 22.55 68.09 -26.89
CA THR A 7 23.53 67.44 -26.01
C THR A 7 22.91 66.99 -24.69
N ILE A 8 21.96 67.76 -24.14
CA ILE A 8 21.24 67.41 -22.91
C ILE A 8 20.36 66.18 -23.17
N MET A 9 19.63 66.14 -24.28
CA MET A 9 18.80 64.99 -24.65
C MET A 9 19.64 63.72 -24.87
N SER A 10 20.80 63.83 -25.51
CA SER A 10 21.72 62.68 -25.67
C SER A 10 22.28 62.17 -24.35
N ILE A 11 22.53 63.04 -23.38
CA ILE A 11 23.00 62.63 -22.05
C ILE A 11 21.87 61.92 -21.29
N CYS A 12 20.65 62.45 -21.34
CA CYS A 12 19.49 61.82 -20.72
C CYS A 12 19.21 60.42 -21.29
N THR A 13 19.28 60.24 -22.61
CA THR A 13 19.08 58.91 -23.23
C THR A 13 20.16 57.92 -22.81
N ILE A 14 21.42 58.34 -22.73
CA ILE A 14 22.52 57.50 -22.25
C ILE A 14 22.30 57.09 -20.79
N ILE A 15 21.91 58.01 -19.92
CA ILE A 15 21.62 57.70 -18.51
C ILE A 15 20.48 56.68 -18.40
N VAL A 16 19.40 56.86 -19.17
CA VAL A 16 18.28 55.91 -19.21
C VAL A 16 18.76 54.53 -19.66
N LEU A 17 19.55 54.44 -20.73
CA LEU A 17 20.11 53.17 -21.21
C LEU A 17 20.99 52.50 -20.17
N ILE A 18 21.81 53.25 -19.43
CA ILE A 18 22.64 52.72 -18.33
C ILE A 18 21.76 52.18 -17.20
N THR A 19 20.71 52.90 -16.80
CA THR A 19 19.79 52.42 -15.75
C THR A 19 19.05 51.15 -16.16
N ILE A 20 18.63 51.05 -17.42
CA ILE A 20 18.01 49.83 -17.98
C ILE A 20 19.01 48.67 -17.96
N PHE A 21 20.27 48.91 -18.33
CA PHE A 21 21.29 47.87 -18.33
C PHE A 21 21.60 47.36 -16.91
N ILE A 22 21.71 48.26 -15.92
CA ILE A 22 21.95 47.89 -14.52
C ILE A 22 20.77 47.09 -13.95
N THR A 23 19.54 47.56 -14.18
CA THR A 23 18.33 46.89 -13.70
C THR A 23 18.15 45.52 -14.35
N TYR A 24 18.41 45.40 -15.66
CA TYR A 24 18.42 44.12 -16.37
C TYR A 24 19.42 43.13 -15.75
N LYS A 25 20.64 43.58 -15.46
CA LYS A 25 21.67 42.74 -14.83
C LYS A 25 21.25 42.28 -13.43
N HIS A 26 20.63 43.16 -12.65
CA HIS A 26 20.14 42.84 -11.31
C HIS A 26 19.00 41.82 -11.34
N ILE A 27 18.01 42.02 -12.22
CA ILE A 27 16.88 41.11 -12.40
C ILE A 27 17.39 39.73 -12.86
N LYS A 28 18.30 39.68 -13.82
CA LYS A 28 18.88 38.42 -14.29
C LYS A 28 19.55 37.64 -13.15
N LYS A 29 20.31 38.32 -12.30
CA LYS A 29 20.97 37.70 -11.14
C LYS A 29 19.95 37.17 -10.10
N MET A 30 18.87 37.90 -9.86
CA MET A 30 17.79 37.43 -8.97
C MET A 30 17.07 36.21 -9.54
N ILE A 31 16.79 36.19 -10.85
CA ILE A 31 16.17 35.05 -11.52
C ILE A 31 17.08 33.83 -11.45
N GLU A 32 18.39 33.98 -11.69
CA GLU A 32 19.37 32.89 -11.54
C GLU A 32 19.41 32.37 -10.09
N HIS A 33 19.41 33.26 -9.11
CA HIS A 33 19.40 32.86 -7.70
C HIS A 33 18.12 32.10 -7.32
N LEU A 34 16.95 32.59 -7.73
CA LEU A 34 15.66 31.91 -7.52
C LEU A 34 15.62 30.56 -8.23
N HIS A 35 16.16 30.46 -9.44
CA HIS A 35 16.21 29.20 -10.17
C HIS A 35 17.09 28.16 -9.47
N ASN A 36 18.23 28.60 -8.92
CA ASN A 36 19.10 27.75 -8.12
C ASN A 36 18.39 27.30 -6.84
N GLU A 37 17.74 28.20 -6.10
CA GLU A 37 16.97 27.82 -4.89
C GLU A 37 15.83 26.84 -5.19
N ILE A 38 15.10 27.04 -6.29
CA ILE A 38 14.05 26.11 -6.72
C ILE A 38 14.64 24.75 -7.08
N THR A 39 15.79 24.72 -7.75
CA THR A 39 16.46 23.47 -8.13
C THR A 39 16.99 22.73 -6.90
N ASP A 40 17.62 23.47 -5.99
CA ASP A 40 18.12 22.98 -4.70
C ASP A 40 17.00 22.43 -3.81
N LEU A 41 15.76 22.93 -3.93
CA LEU A 41 14.59 22.43 -3.21
C LEU A 41 13.88 21.27 -3.94
N LYS A 42 13.97 21.21 -5.27
CA LYS A 42 13.29 20.19 -6.08
C LYS A 42 13.92 18.81 -5.93
N GLU A 43 15.25 18.74 -5.86
CA GLU A 43 15.97 17.49 -5.61
C GLU A 43 15.58 16.83 -4.28
N PRO A 44 15.67 17.50 -3.11
CA PRO A 44 15.27 16.91 -1.84
C PRO A 44 13.78 16.60 -1.80
N PHE A 45 12.92 17.42 -2.44
CA PHE A 45 11.50 17.11 -2.52
C PHE A 45 11.22 15.82 -3.29
N SER A 46 11.87 15.60 -4.44
CA SER A 46 11.70 14.38 -5.23
C SER A 46 12.22 13.14 -4.50
N PHE A 47 13.33 13.28 -3.77
CA PHE A 47 13.86 12.22 -2.93
C PHE A 47 12.87 11.87 -1.80
N VAL A 48 12.40 12.87 -1.05
CA VAL A 48 11.41 12.69 0.03
C VAL A 48 10.13 12.06 -0.51
N GLN A 49 9.64 12.49 -1.67
CA GLN A 49 8.45 11.90 -2.28
C GLN A 49 8.66 10.42 -2.64
N SER A 50 9.84 10.07 -3.18
CA SER A 50 10.19 8.67 -3.48
C SER A 50 10.30 7.80 -2.22
N GLU A 51 10.84 8.35 -1.13
CA GLU A 51 10.96 7.67 0.16
C GLU A 51 9.59 7.45 0.81
N ILE A 52 8.72 8.48 0.81
CA ILE A 52 7.33 8.35 1.26
C ILE A 52 6.61 7.25 0.46
N GLN A 53 6.76 7.24 -0.87
CA GLN A 53 6.12 6.24 -1.71
C GLN A 53 6.64 4.82 -1.41
N LYS A 54 7.94 4.66 -1.18
CA LYS A 54 8.53 3.39 -0.78
C LYS A 54 7.99 2.92 0.58
N ASN A 55 7.94 3.81 1.57
CA ASN A 55 7.42 3.50 2.90
C ASN A 55 5.94 3.07 2.84
N LEU A 56 5.13 3.75 2.04
CA LEU A 56 3.72 3.38 1.81
C LEU A 56 3.59 1.99 1.17
N GLN A 57 4.48 1.64 0.24
CA GLN A 57 4.48 0.29 -0.35
C GLN A 57 4.86 -0.78 0.68
N GLU A 58 5.86 -0.53 1.52
CA GLU A 58 6.27 -1.43 2.60
C GLU A 58 5.16 -1.60 3.66
N GLU A 59 4.46 -0.52 4.02
CA GLU A 59 3.32 -0.57 4.91
C GLU A 59 2.19 -1.43 4.33
N ARG A 60 1.84 -1.24 3.05
CA ARG A 60 0.83 -2.06 2.36
C ARG A 60 1.22 -3.54 2.31
N ARG A 61 2.49 -3.85 2.02
CA ARG A 61 3.01 -5.22 2.06
C ARG A 61 2.83 -5.83 3.45
N THR A 62 3.26 -5.10 4.47
CA THR A 62 3.19 -5.53 5.88
C THR A 62 1.75 -5.76 6.30
N HIS A 63 0.83 -4.87 5.93
CA HIS A 63 -0.59 -5.02 6.21
C HIS A 63 -1.17 -6.32 5.62
N VAL A 64 -0.85 -6.65 4.37
CA VAL A 64 -1.27 -7.92 3.75
C VAL A 64 -0.74 -9.11 4.54
N LEU A 65 0.55 -9.12 4.89
CA LEU A 65 1.15 -10.21 5.66
C LEU A 65 0.49 -10.37 7.03
N ILE A 66 0.26 -9.27 7.76
CA ILE A 66 -0.46 -9.29 9.05
C ILE A 66 -1.85 -9.91 8.88
N MET A 67 -2.58 -9.58 7.81
CA MET A 67 -3.88 -10.19 7.55
C MET A 67 -3.77 -11.70 7.35
N LEU A 68 -2.79 -12.19 6.58
CA LEU A 68 -2.61 -13.64 6.39
C LEU A 68 -2.37 -14.36 7.74
N TYR A 69 -1.51 -13.80 8.59
CA TYR A 69 -1.27 -14.35 9.93
C TYR A 69 -2.53 -14.33 10.80
N ARG A 70 -3.35 -13.28 10.71
CA ARG A 70 -4.64 -13.22 11.42
C ARG A 70 -5.64 -14.26 10.93
N LEU A 71 -5.73 -14.48 9.61
CA LEU A 71 -6.55 -15.56 9.04
C LEU A 71 -6.10 -16.92 9.59
N ARG A 72 -4.78 -17.18 9.54
CA ARG A 72 -4.17 -18.40 10.08
C ARG A 72 -4.55 -18.62 11.54
N GLU A 73 -4.38 -17.59 12.36
CA GLU A 73 -4.69 -17.65 13.78
C GLU A 73 -6.17 -17.93 14.01
N ALA A 74 -7.06 -17.20 13.32
CA ALA A 74 -8.49 -17.37 13.48
C ALA A 74 -8.96 -18.78 13.13
N VAL A 75 -8.46 -19.37 12.03
CA VAL A 75 -8.73 -20.77 11.67
C VAL A 75 -8.11 -21.72 12.70
N GLY A 76 -6.91 -21.41 13.18
CA GLY A 76 -6.23 -22.18 14.24
C GLY A 76 -7.05 -22.26 15.53
N LYS A 77 -7.68 -21.17 15.95
CA LYS A 77 -8.56 -21.17 17.13
C LYS A 77 -9.74 -22.12 16.99
N GLN A 78 -10.23 -22.34 15.76
CA GLN A 78 -11.36 -23.25 15.50
C GLN A 78 -10.99 -24.74 15.66
N GLN A 79 -9.71 -25.08 15.78
CA GLN A 79 -9.28 -26.48 15.89
C GLN A 79 -9.68 -27.13 17.22
N GLU A 80 -9.79 -26.35 18.29
CA GLU A 80 -10.11 -26.82 19.64
C GLU A 80 -11.55 -26.50 20.02
N GLN A 81 -11.94 -25.23 19.85
CA GLN A 81 -13.27 -24.73 20.17
C GLN A 81 -13.73 -23.78 19.07
N LEU A 82 -15.03 -23.81 18.74
CA LEU A 82 -15.57 -22.86 17.79
C LEU A 82 -15.68 -21.46 18.41
N HIS A 83 -15.06 -20.51 17.73
CA HIS A 83 -15.14 -19.09 18.03
C HIS A 83 -15.60 -18.32 16.78
N PRO A 84 -16.93 -18.30 16.49
CA PRO A 84 -17.49 -17.66 15.30
C PRO A 84 -17.07 -16.20 15.13
N ARG A 85 -16.92 -15.48 16.24
CA ARG A 85 -16.55 -14.07 16.27
C ARG A 85 -15.21 -13.78 15.60
N TYR A 86 -14.24 -14.70 15.69
CA TYR A 86 -12.95 -14.55 15.01
C TYR A 86 -13.07 -14.69 13.49
N ILE A 87 -14.03 -15.49 13.01
CA ILE A 87 -14.28 -15.63 11.57
C ILE A 87 -15.08 -14.43 11.06
N GLU A 88 -16.08 -13.99 11.80
CA GLU A 88 -16.93 -12.84 11.46
C GLU A 88 -16.16 -11.52 11.34
N GLN A 89 -15.19 -11.28 12.22
CA GLN A 89 -14.42 -10.02 12.26
C GLN A 89 -13.34 -9.93 11.17
N LEU A 90 -13.04 -11.04 10.49
CA LEU A 90 -12.02 -11.04 9.46
C LEU A 90 -12.60 -10.59 8.12
N PRO A 91 -11.84 -9.80 7.34
CA PRO A 91 -12.26 -9.46 6.00
C PRO A 91 -12.25 -10.71 5.11
N THR A 92 -13.07 -10.70 4.06
CA THR A 92 -13.12 -11.77 3.05
C THR A 92 -12.14 -11.56 1.89
N SER A 93 -11.49 -10.39 1.85
CA SER A 93 -10.45 -10.04 0.87
C SER A 93 -9.36 -9.18 1.51
N HIS A 94 -8.20 -9.12 0.86
CA HIS A 94 -7.11 -8.22 1.26
C HIS A 94 -7.30 -6.77 0.77
N GLY A 95 -8.36 -6.48 0.02
CA GLY A 95 -8.67 -5.12 -0.44
C GLY A 95 -7.72 -4.53 -1.51
N LEU A 96 -6.95 -5.36 -2.21
CA LEU A 96 -6.10 -4.93 -3.33
C LEU A 96 -6.59 -5.55 -4.64
N SER A 97 -6.45 -4.82 -5.73
CA SER A 97 -6.59 -5.38 -7.09
C SER A 97 -5.38 -6.28 -7.45
N GLU A 98 -5.53 -7.12 -8.47
CA GLU A 98 -4.44 -7.95 -9.00
C GLU A 98 -3.24 -7.10 -9.46
N ASP A 99 -3.51 -5.96 -10.10
CA ASP A 99 -2.49 -5.00 -10.52
C ASP A 99 -1.74 -4.38 -9.32
N GLU A 100 -2.43 -4.08 -8.23
CA GLU A 100 -1.79 -3.56 -7.02
C GLU A 100 -0.98 -4.64 -6.32
N LEU A 101 -1.49 -5.87 -6.26
CA LEU A 101 -0.80 -6.99 -5.64
C LEU A 101 0.48 -7.34 -6.39
N SER A 102 0.46 -7.32 -7.72
CA SER A 102 1.65 -7.58 -8.58
C SER A 102 2.68 -6.44 -8.54
N ARG A 103 2.28 -5.21 -8.23
CA ARG A 103 3.23 -4.12 -7.94
C ARG A 103 3.87 -4.26 -6.57
N LEU A 104 3.16 -4.83 -5.61
CA LEU A 104 3.64 -5.01 -4.24
C LEU A 104 4.42 -6.31 -4.06
N PHE A 105 4.12 -7.39 -4.76
CA PHE A 105 4.76 -8.68 -4.56
C PHE A 105 5.29 -9.24 -5.87
N SER A 106 6.30 -10.11 -5.81
CA SER A 106 6.71 -10.88 -6.98
C SER A 106 5.53 -11.70 -7.51
N GLY A 107 5.51 -12.04 -8.80
CA GLY A 107 4.38 -12.77 -9.39
C GLY A 107 4.07 -14.09 -8.66
N GLU A 108 5.10 -14.80 -8.20
CA GLU A 108 4.93 -16.03 -7.42
C GLU A 108 4.34 -15.75 -6.02
N ALA A 109 4.82 -14.71 -5.34
CA ALA A 109 4.29 -14.32 -4.03
C ALA A 109 2.83 -13.84 -4.13
N ALA A 110 2.49 -13.05 -5.15
CA ALA A 110 1.12 -12.61 -5.42
C ALA A 110 0.16 -13.80 -5.63
N LEU A 111 0.60 -14.80 -6.40
CA LEU A 111 -0.18 -16.02 -6.63
C LEU A 111 -0.38 -16.83 -5.33
N ILE A 112 0.63 -16.95 -4.47
CA ILE A 112 0.49 -17.60 -3.16
C ILE A 112 -0.53 -16.85 -2.29
N ILE A 113 -0.47 -15.52 -2.26
CA ILE A 113 -1.41 -14.69 -1.51
C ILE A 113 -2.83 -14.94 -2.01
N ASP A 114 -3.08 -14.89 -3.32
CA ASP A 114 -4.43 -15.14 -3.85
C ASP A 114 -4.95 -16.55 -3.52
N GLN A 115 -4.11 -17.58 -3.68
CA GLN A 115 -4.47 -18.95 -3.30
C GLN A 115 -4.79 -19.08 -1.80
N TYR A 116 -4.07 -18.34 -0.96
CA TYR A 116 -4.31 -18.30 0.49
C TYR A 116 -5.70 -17.75 0.79
N TRP A 117 -6.06 -16.61 0.21
CA TRP A 117 -7.37 -15.99 0.36
C TRP A 117 -8.49 -16.84 -0.23
N SER A 118 -8.27 -17.44 -1.40
CA SER A 118 -9.24 -18.34 -2.03
C SER A 118 -9.55 -19.56 -1.16
N SER A 119 -8.52 -20.15 -0.54
CA SER A 119 -8.67 -21.27 0.38
C SER A 119 -9.44 -20.87 1.64
N TYR A 120 -9.17 -19.66 2.19
CA TYR A 120 -9.92 -19.12 3.32
C TYR A 120 -11.40 -18.87 2.96
N ARG A 121 -11.68 -18.20 1.83
CA ARG A 121 -13.06 -17.95 1.37
C ARG A 121 -13.84 -19.25 1.20
N SER A 122 -13.24 -20.24 0.54
CA SER A 122 -13.86 -21.56 0.35
C SER A 122 -14.19 -22.24 1.68
N TYR A 123 -13.32 -22.11 2.68
CA TYR A 123 -13.56 -22.62 4.03
C TYR A 123 -14.70 -21.88 4.74
N VAL A 124 -14.75 -20.55 4.64
CA VAL A 124 -15.83 -19.73 5.21
C VAL A 124 -17.16 -20.05 4.53
N GLU A 125 -17.20 -20.13 3.20
CA GLU A 125 -18.41 -20.47 2.44
C GLU A 125 -18.93 -21.86 2.77
N LYS A 126 -18.02 -22.85 2.88
CA LYS A 126 -18.41 -24.24 3.14
C LYS A 126 -18.98 -24.46 4.54
N TYR A 127 -18.45 -23.77 5.55
CA TYR A 127 -18.74 -24.09 6.96
C TYR A 127 -19.42 -22.95 7.71
N TRP A 128 -19.05 -21.72 7.44
CA TRP A 128 -19.40 -20.57 8.28
C TRP A 128 -20.53 -19.73 7.71
N LEU A 129 -20.94 -19.93 6.46
CA LEU A 129 -22.07 -19.22 5.88
C LEU A 129 -23.32 -20.09 5.84
N THR A 130 -24.45 -19.49 6.19
CA THR A 130 -25.79 -20.04 5.92
C THR A 130 -26.18 -19.81 4.46
N ASP A 131 -27.28 -20.43 4.03
CA ASP A 131 -27.89 -20.18 2.71
C ASP A 131 -28.26 -18.69 2.51
N SER A 132 -28.53 -17.97 3.60
CA SER A 132 -28.79 -16.53 3.62
C SER A 132 -27.52 -15.65 3.67
N ARG A 133 -26.32 -16.25 3.54
CA ARG A 133 -25.01 -15.60 3.66
C ARG A 133 -24.76 -14.90 5.01
N GLN A 134 -25.32 -15.44 6.09
CA GLN A 134 -25.04 -14.99 7.45
C GLN A 134 -24.03 -15.92 8.13
N ILE A 135 -23.28 -15.41 9.10
CA ILE A 135 -22.34 -16.24 9.86
C ILE A 135 -23.10 -17.24 10.73
N LYS A 136 -22.83 -18.52 10.50
CA LYS A 136 -23.39 -19.65 11.23
C LYS A 136 -22.75 -19.77 12.61
N THR A 137 -23.60 -19.94 13.62
CA THR A 137 -23.17 -20.04 15.03
C THR A 137 -23.49 -21.40 15.67
N ILE A 138 -24.37 -22.20 15.06
CA ILE A 138 -24.82 -23.49 15.57
C ILE A 138 -24.39 -24.57 14.58
N PHE A 139 -23.60 -25.54 15.04
CA PHE A 139 -23.04 -26.63 14.22
C PHE A 139 -23.52 -27.97 14.76
N GLN A 140 -23.90 -28.88 13.86
CA GLN A 140 -24.50 -30.16 14.27
C GLN A 140 -23.45 -31.24 14.54
N GLY A 141 -23.72 -32.06 15.57
CA GLY A 141 -22.97 -33.27 15.89
C GLY A 141 -21.84 -33.10 16.90
N LYS A 142 -20.81 -33.96 16.82
CA LYS A 142 -19.73 -34.06 17.82
C LYS A 142 -18.38 -33.85 17.17
N ASN A 143 -17.47 -33.16 17.85
CA ASN A 143 -16.14 -32.84 17.35
C ASN A 143 -15.27 -34.09 17.04
N ASN A 144 -15.54 -35.22 17.68
CA ASN A 144 -14.82 -36.47 17.51
C ASN A 144 -15.42 -37.38 16.41
N ASP A 145 -16.56 -37.02 15.84
CA ASP A 145 -17.20 -37.78 14.76
C ASP A 145 -17.07 -37.04 13.43
N LEU A 146 -16.17 -37.55 12.58
CA LEU A 146 -15.88 -37.00 11.24
C LEU A 146 -17.06 -37.08 10.26
N ASN A 147 -18.12 -37.82 10.59
CA ASN A 147 -19.34 -37.84 9.77
C ASN A 147 -20.28 -36.67 10.09
N THR A 148 -20.03 -35.97 11.18
CA THR A 148 -20.81 -34.80 11.57
C THR A 148 -20.21 -33.51 11.04
N GLU A 149 -21.06 -32.51 10.84
CA GLU A 149 -20.63 -31.17 10.43
C GLU A 149 -19.53 -30.61 11.34
N LEU A 150 -19.73 -30.69 12.66
CA LEU A 150 -18.77 -30.19 13.63
C LEU A 150 -17.42 -30.91 13.52
N GLY A 151 -17.42 -32.24 13.41
CA GLY A 151 -16.19 -33.02 13.25
C GLY A 151 -15.44 -32.70 11.95
N GLN A 152 -16.16 -32.51 10.83
CA GLN A 152 -15.56 -32.10 9.56
C GLN A 152 -14.94 -30.71 9.63
N LEU A 153 -15.60 -29.76 10.28
CA LEU A 153 -15.07 -28.40 10.44
C LEU A 153 -13.75 -28.41 11.22
N HIS A 154 -13.70 -29.11 12.37
CA HIS A 154 -12.46 -29.24 13.15
C HIS A 154 -11.34 -29.91 12.35
N PHE A 155 -11.67 -30.96 11.59
CA PHE A 155 -10.71 -31.67 10.73
C PHE A 155 -10.17 -30.76 9.62
N ASP A 156 -11.04 -30.11 8.85
CA ASP A 156 -10.65 -29.22 7.76
C ASP A 156 -9.92 -27.98 8.26
N SER A 157 -10.24 -27.48 9.47
CA SER A 157 -9.48 -26.39 10.13
C SER A 157 -8.03 -26.78 10.38
N LYS A 158 -7.78 -28.00 10.86
CA LYS A 158 -6.40 -28.50 11.08
C LYS A 158 -5.65 -28.62 9.76
N LYS A 159 -6.30 -29.18 8.74
CA LYS A 159 -5.73 -29.32 7.39
C LYS A 159 -5.41 -27.95 6.78
N LEU A 160 -6.32 -26.99 6.92
CA LEU A 160 -6.17 -25.65 6.36
C LEU A 160 -5.03 -24.88 7.05
N VAL A 161 -4.88 -25.00 8.37
CA VAL A 161 -3.74 -24.38 9.07
C VAL A 161 -2.40 -24.95 8.62
N ILE A 162 -2.28 -26.28 8.45
CA ILE A 162 -1.07 -26.89 7.89
C ILE A 162 -0.79 -26.37 6.48
N HIS A 163 -1.83 -26.20 5.68
CA HIS A 163 -1.71 -25.63 4.33
C HIS A 163 -1.24 -24.17 4.37
N PHE A 164 -1.82 -23.36 5.24
CA PHE A 164 -1.43 -21.98 5.49
C PHE A 164 0.01 -21.84 5.98
N ASP A 165 0.45 -22.71 6.89
CA ASP A 165 1.83 -22.71 7.38
C ASP A 165 2.83 -22.99 6.24
N ARG A 166 2.50 -23.91 5.32
CA ARG A 166 3.32 -24.16 4.12
C ARG A 166 3.36 -22.95 3.18
N MET A 167 2.22 -22.32 2.94
CA MET A 167 2.13 -21.13 2.10
C MET A 167 2.90 -19.94 2.70
N LEU A 168 2.78 -19.70 4.00
CA LEU A 168 3.51 -18.64 4.70
C LEU A 168 5.02 -18.89 4.66
N ASN A 169 5.46 -20.13 4.90
CA ASN A 169 6.88 -20.47 4.79
C ASN A 169 7.41 -20.24 3.38
N LYS A 170 6.63 -20.60 2.34
CA LYS A 170 7.00 -20.32 0.95
C LYS A 170 7.02 -18.82 0.67
N LEU A 171 6.02 -18.08 1.13
CA LEU A 171 5.94 -16.63 0.96
C LEU A 171 7.12 -15.91 1.59
N ASN A 172 7.48 -16.26 2.82
CA ASN A 172 8.63 -15.69 3.54
C ASN A 172 9.98 -15.98 2.88
N SER A 173 10.06 -17.00 2.00
CA SER A 173 11.27 -17.25 1.21
C SER A 173 11.36 -16.40 -0.06
N LEU A 174 10.26 -15.75 -0.46
CA LEU A 174 10.13 -14.96 -1.68
C LEU A 174 10.10 -13.44 -1.44
N THR A 175 9.91 -13.04 -0.18
CA THR A 175 9.88 -11.63 0.29
C THR A 175 11.16 -11.28 1.01
#